data_AF-A0A417PB92-F1
#
_entry.id   AF-A0A417PB92-F1
#
_cell.length_a   1.000
_cell.length_b   1.000
_cell.length_c   1.000
_cell.angle_alpha   90.00
_cell.angle_beta   90.00
_cell.angle_gamma   90.00
#
_symmetry.space_group_name_H-M   'P 1'
#
loop_
_entity.id
_entity.type
_entity.pdbx_description
1 polymer ?
#
loop_
_entity_poly.entity_id
_entity_poly.type
_entity_poly.pdbx_seq_one_letter_code
_entity_poly.pdbx_strand_id
1 'polypeptide(L)'
;MGRERTEAEGTDALNGEGEYHFGEWCQFCKAAVRCRARAEEKLRLAQQEFKMPPLLTDAEIEEVLTILPDLTKWADGILAYATDAAVNHGKEWNGFKVVEGRSVRKYKDEELVAQAAKDHGYTDIYRQSLITLTEMQKLMGRKQFDQILGDLIVKLQGRPTLVPITDKRPAMNVTNANNEFKQED
;
A
#
# COMPACT_ATOMS: atom_id res chain seq x y z
N MET A 1 -45.35 17.77 55.10
CA MET A 1 -45.82 17.43 53.74
C MET A 1 -44.58 17.05 52.95
N GLY A 2 -44.25 15.82 52.56
CA GLY A 2 -45.07 14.65 52.29
C GLY A 2 -44.99 14.28 50.81
N ARG A 3 -43.86 13.65 50.40
CA ARG A 3 -43.58 12.87 49.15
C ARG A 3 -43.75 13.64 47.82
N GLU A 4 -43.07 13.39 46.71
CA GLU A 4 -42.56 12.14 46.12
C GLU A 4 -41.50 12.55 45.06
N ARG A 5 -40.27 12.05 45.18
CA ARG A 5 -39.26 12.21 44.12
C ARG A 5 -38.57 10.87 43.92
N THR A 6 -39.34 9.87 43.49
CA THR A 6 -38.85 8.52 43.20
C THR A 6 -39.88 7.87 42.29
N GLU A 7 -39.56 7.70 41.00
CA GLU A 7 -40.09 6.66 40.07
C GLU A 7 -39.92 6.98 38.56
N ALA A 8 -39.12 7.98 38.16
CA ALA A 8 -38.97 8.35 36.74
C ALA A 8 -37.54 8.18 36.16
N GLU A 9 -36.79 7.15 36.56
CA GLU A 9 -35.50 6.81 35.89
C GLU A 9 -35.48 5.40 35.28
N GLY A 10 -36.49 4.57 35.58
CA GLY A 10 -36.55 3.18 35.13
C GLY A 10 -37.29 2.98 33.80
N THR A 11 -38.31 3.77 33.52
CA THR A 11 -39.17 3.64 32.32
C THR A 11 -38.49 4.18 31.07
N ASP A 12 -37.82 5.32 31.18
CA ASP A 12 -37.20 6.01 30.03
C ASP A 12 -35.99 5.21 29.54
N ALA A 13 -35.19 4.69 30.47
CA ALA A 13 -34.10 3.76 30.18
C ALA A 13 -34.58 2.44 29.53
N LEU A 14 -35.83 2.03 29.73
CA LEU A 14 -36.45 0.89 29.05
C LEU A 14 -37.03 1.26 27.67
N ASN A 15 -37.41 2.51 27.46
CA ASN A 15 -37.92 2.99 26.18
C ASN A 15 -36.80 3.43 25.21
N GLY A 16 -35.54 3.48 25.67
CA GLY A 16 -34.42 3.93 24.86
C GLY A 16 -34.13 5.43 24.97
N GLU A 17 -34.75 6.10 25.94
CA GLU A 17 -34.74 7.55 26.11
C GLU A 17 -33.82 7.94 27.27
N GLY A 18 -33.08 9.04 27.09
CA GLY A 18 -32.11 9.55 28.07
C GLY A 18 -30.66 9.13 27.83
N GLU A 19 -29.76 9.61 28.68
CA GLU A 19 -28.33 9.32 28.61
C GLU A 19 -28.00 8.03 29.37
N TYR A 20 -27.19 7.16 28.74
CA TYR A 20 -26.81 5.87 29.31
C TYR A 20 -25.34 5.88 29.73
N HIS A 21 -25.09 5.58 30.99
CA HIS A 21 -23.74 5.46 31.54
C HIS A 21 -23.49 4.08 32.13
N PHE A 22 -22.27 3.59 31.94
CA PHE A 22 -21.78 2.36 32.56
C PHE A 22 -21.30 2.63 33.99
N GLY A 23 -21.66 1.74 34.93
CA GLY A 23 -21.24 1.80 36.33
C GLY A 23 -21.70 0.58 37.14
N GLU A 24 -21.42 0.55 38.44
CA GLU A 24 -21.75 -0.59 39.32
C GLU A 24 -23.26 -0.90 39.36
N TRP A 25 -24.10 0.12 39.21
CA TRP A 25 -25.55 -0.01 39.15
C TRP A 25 -26.05 -0.81 37.94
N CYS A 26 -25.22 -1.04 36.92
CA CYS A 26 -25.56 -1.88 35.77
C CYS A 26 -25.91 -3.33 36.16
N GLN A 27 -25.48 -3.80 37.34
CA GLN A 27 -25.84 -5.14 37.86
C GLN A 27 -27.32 -5.26 38.20
N PHE A 28 -27.97 -4.14 38.53
CA PHE A 28 -29.37 -4.08 38.95
C PHE A 28 -30.27 -3.40 37.91
N CYS A 29 -29.69 -2.94 36.78
CA CYS A 29 -30.42 -2.22 35.75
C CYS A 29 -31.30 -3.16 34.91
N LYS A 30 -32.60 -2.87 34.83
CA LYS A 30 -33.58 -3.65 34.05
C LYS A 30 -33.30 -3.63 32.54
N ALA A 31 -32.68 -2.56 32.04
CA ALA A 31 -32.27 -2.44 30.64
C ALA A 31 -30.88 -3.08 30.36
N ALA A 32 -30.20 -3.64 31.35
CA ALA A 32 -28.78 -4.01 31.25
C ALA A 32 -28.48 -5.09 30.20
N VAL A 33 -29.46 -5.89 29.78
CA VAL A 33 -29.30 -6.90 28.72
C VAL A 33 -29.24 -6.24 27.33
N ARG A 34 -29.91 -5.09 27.14
CA ARG A 34 -30.03 -4.39 25.86
C ARG A 34 -29.39 -2.99 25.86
N CYS A 35 -28.64 -2.65 26.90
CA CYS A 35 -28.02 -1.33 27.08
C CYS A 35 -26.77 -1.19 26.19
N ARG A 36 -26.76 -0.20 25.29
CA ARG A 36 -25.63 0.09 24.39
C ARG A 36 -24.36 0.50 25.13
N ALA A 37 -24.45 1.39 26.12
CA ALA A 37 -23.27 1.82 26.91
C ALA A 37 -22.57 0.65 27.61
N ARG A 38 -23.34 -0.36 28.05
CA ARG A 38 -22.78 -1.58 28.64
C ARG A 38 -22.15 -2.48 27.58
N ALA A 39 -22.75 -2.61 26.41
CA ALA A 39 -22.19 -3.37 25.29
C ALA A 39 -20.88 -2.76 24.78
N GLU A 40 -20.83 -1.43 24.66
CA GLU A 40 -19.64 -0.68 24.26
C GLU A 40 -18.51 -0.81 25.28
N GLU A 41 -18.79 -0.72 26.57
CA GLU A 41 -17.77 -0.94 27.60
C GLU A 41 -17.24 -2.38 27.60
N LYS A 42 -18.11 -3.38 27.38
CA LYS A 42 -17.68 -4.77 27.26
C LYS A 42 -16.88 -5.02 25.98
N LEU A 43 -17.22 -4.36 24.89
CA LEU A 43 -16.44 -4.38 23.65
C LEU A 43 -15.08 -3.71 23.85
N ARG A 44 -15.01 -2.58 24.56
CA ARG A 44 -13.77 -1.88 24.91
C ARG A 44 -12.86 -2.77 25.76
N LEU A 45 -13.42 -3.46 26.75
CA LEU A 45 -12.68 -4.44 27.56
C LEU A 45 -12.19 -5.62 26.71
N ALA A 46 -13.04 -6.16 25.84
CA ALA A 46 -12.64 -7.22 24.91
C ALA A 46 -11.50 -6.75 23.98
N GLN A 47 -11.55 -5.52 23.45
CA GLN A 47 -10.46 -4.95 22.66
C GLN A 47 -9.16 -4.77 23.47
N GLN A 48 -9.25 -4.58 24.79
CA GLN A 48 -8.10 -4.42 25.66
C GLN A 48 -7.50 -5.74 26.14
N GLU A 49 -8.34 -6.75 26.38
CA GLU A 49 -7.96 -8.07 26.89
C GLU A 49 -7.55 -9.02 25.75
N PHE A 50 -8.23 -8.94 24.60
CA PHE A 50 -7.89 -9.64 23.36
C PHE A 50 -7.08 -8.76 22.42
N LYS A 51 -6.11 -8.01 22.97
CA LYS A 51 -5.14 -7.32 22.12
C LYS A 51 -4.39 -8.36 21.32
N MET A 52 -4.61 -8.34 20.00
CA MET A 52 -3.81 -9.15 19.09
C MET A 52 -2.33 -8.81 19.30
N PRO A 53 -1.42 -9.78 19.10
CA PRO A 53 0.01 -9.54 19.17
C PRO A 53 0.38 -8.29 18.36
N PRO A 54 1.37 -7.51 18.80
CA PRO A 54 1.75 -6.26 18.14
C PRO A 54 2.31 -6.47 16.72
N LEU A 55 2.66 -7.71 16.38
CA LEU A 55 3.17 -8.13 15.08
C LEU A 55 2.24 -9.17 14.50
N LEU A 56 2.01 -9.09 13.19
CA LEU A 56 1.30 -10.11 12.44
C LEU A 56 2.10 -11.41 12.44
N THR A 57 1.40 -12.52 12.61
CA THR A 57 1.92 -13.87 12.42
C THR A 57 2.06 -14.19 10.93
N ASP A 58 2.91 -15.15 10.59
CA ASP A 58 3.10 -15.58 9.21
C ASP A 58 1.79 -16.04 8.57
N ALA A 59 0.93 -16.73 9.33
CA ALA A 59 -0.39 -17.16 8.86
C ALA A 59 -1.31 -15.98 8.50
N GLU A 60 -1.29 -14.90 9.29
CA GLU A 60 -2.05 -13.69 8.98
C GLU A 60 -1.49 -12.98 7.72
N ILE A 61 -0.17 -12.97 7.55
CA ILE A 61 0.47 -12.43 6.35
C ILE A 61 0.09 -13.26 5.12
N GLU A 62 0.11 -14.59 5.21
CA GLU A 62 -0.30 -15.50 4.15
C GLU A 62 -1.76 -15.27 3.72
N GLU A 63 -2.68 -15.13 4.69
CA GLU A 63 -4.08 -14.83 4.41
C GLU A 63 -4.22 -13.48 3.68
N VAL A 64 -3.53 -12.44 4.16
CA VAL A 64 -3.51 -11.12 3.52
C VAL A 64 -2.98 -11.21 2.08
N LEU A 65 -1.92 -11.98 1.83
CA LEU A 65 -1.35 -12.15 0.49
C LEU A 65 -2.33 -12.78 -0.51
N THR A 66 -3.30 -13.59 -0.05
CA THR A 66 -4.32 -14.16 -0.93
C THR A 66 -5.35 -13.12 -1.38
N ILE A 67 -5.71 -12.17 -0.52
CA ILE A 67 -6.74 -11.15 -0.77
C ILE A 67 -6.17 -9.85 -1.38
N LEU A 68 -4.88 -9.58 -1.16
CA LEU A 68 -4.22 -8.34 -1.54
C LEU A 68 -4.38 -7.97 -3.03
N PRO A 69 -4.30 -8.91 -4.00
CA PRO A 69 -4.46 -8.57 -5.41
C PRO A 69 -5.84 -8.00 -5.75
N ASP A 70 -6.90 -8.61 -5.19
CA ASP A 70 -8.27 -8.15 -5.42
C ASP A 70 -8.54 -6.81 -4.71
N LEU A 71 -8.07 -6.68 -3.47
CA LEU A 71 -8.19 -5.43 -2.70
C LEU A 71 -7.50 -4.26 -3.40
N THR A 72 -6.29 -4.48 -3.93
CA THR A 72 -5.55 -3.45 -4.67
C THR A 72 -6.29 -3.06 -5.95
N LYS A 73 -6.79 -4.05 -6.69
CA LYS A 73 -7.58 -3.82 -7.90
C LYS A 73 -8.86 -3.04 -7.62
N TRP A 74 -9.56 -3.35 -6.53
CA TRP A 74 -10.74 -2.60 -6.10
C TRP A 74 -10.38 -1.17 -5.71
N ALA A 75 -9.31 -0.97 -4.93
CA ALA A 75 -8.84 0.35 -4.53
C ALA A 75 -8.45 1.23 -5.75
N ASP A 76 -7.73 0.65 -6.71
CA ASP A 76 -7.39 1.31 -7.97
C ASP A 76 -8.66 1.65 -8.78
N GLY A 77 -9.66 0.77 -8.77
CA GLY A 77 -10.96 1.01 -9.39
C GLY A 77 -11.73 2.17 -8.76
N ILE A 78 -11.74 2.27 -7.42
CA ILE A 78 -12.35 3.40 -6.69
C ILE A 78 -11.62 4.70 -7.03
N LEU A 79 -10.29 4.69 -7.04
CA LEU A 79 -9.49 5.88 -7.39
C LEU A 79 -9.78 6.34 -8.83
N ALA A 80 -9.84 5.41 -9.78
CA ALA A 80 -10.17 5.71 -11.16
C ALA A 80 -11.57 6.31 -11.30
N TYR A 81 -12.57 5.71 -10.63
CA TYR A 81 -13.95 6.23 -10.62
C TYR A 81 -14.02 7.64 -10.01
N ALA A 82 -13.39 7.86 -8.85
CA ALA A 82 -13.42 9.16 -8.19
C ALA A 82 -12.73 10.25 -9.04
N THR A 83 -11.63 9.88 -9.69
CA THR A 83 -10.89 10.77 -10.61
C THR A 83 -11.72 11.11 -11.84
N ASP A 84 -12.32 10.11 -12.48
CA ASP A 84 -13.20 10.30 -13.64
C ASP A 84 -14.41 11.18 -13.30
N ALA A 85 -15.08 10.91 -12.18
CA ALA A 85 -16.19 11.73 -11.70
C ALA A 85 -15.76 13.19 -11.46
N ALA A 86 -14.57 13.42 -10.94
CA ALA A 86 -14.06 14.76 -10.68
C ALA A 86 -13.64 15.51 -11.95
N VAL A 87 -12.96 14.82 -12.88
CA VAL A 87 -12.40 15.42 -14.10
C VAL A 87 -13.46 15.58 -15.18
N ASN A 88 -14.25 14.54 -15.45
CA ASN A 88 -15.17 14.50 -16.58
C ASN A 88 -16.61 14.91 -16.22
N HIS A 89 -17.01 14.69 -14.96
CA HIS A 89 -18.36 14.97 -14.49
C HIS A 89 -18.45 16.15 -13.52
N GLY A 90 -17.33 16.81 -13.21
CA GLY A 90 -17.27 18.00 -12.35
C GLY A 90 -17.66 17.74 -10.90
N LYS A 91 -17.60 16.49 -10.43
CA LYS A 91 -17.95 16.12 -9.06
C LYS A 91 -16.83 16.52 -8.09
N GLU A 92 -17.17 17.28 -7.07
CA GLU A 92 -16.24 17.59 -5.98
C GLU A 92 -16.31 16.53 -4.87
N TRP A 93 -15.14 16.13 -4.37
CA TRP A 93 -15.01 15.21 -3.26
C TRP A 93 -14.46 15.96 -2.04
N ASN A 94 -15.18 15.89 -0.92
CA ASN A 94 -14.80 16.61 0.31
C ASN A 94 -13.37 16.21 0.76
N GLY A 95 -12.49 17.20 0.89
CA GLY A 95 -11.09 16.98 1.29
C GLY A 95 -10.13 16.64 0.15
N PHE A 96 -10.61 16.58 -1.11
CA PHE A 96 -9.78 16.29 -2.28
C PHE A 96 -9.85 17.45 -3.28
N LYS A 97 -8.79 17.62 -4.07
CA LYS A 97 -8.73 18.57 -5.18
C LYS A 97 -8.17 17.88 -6.42
N VAL A 98 -8.69 18.24 -7.58
CA VAL A 98 -8.11 17.84 -8.87
C VAL A 98 -6.92 18.76 -9.14
N VAL A 99 -5.78 18.16 -9.47
CA VAL A 99 -4.57 18.88 -9.87
C VAL A 99 -4.07 18.31 -11.19
N GLU A 100 -3.35 19.11 -11.97
CA GLU A 100 -2.63 18.58 -13.11
C GLU A 100 -1.62 17.54 -12.65
N GLY A 101 -1.58 16.41 -13.38
CA GLY A 101 -0.56 15.40 -13.17
C GLY A 101 0.84 16.00 -13.29
N ARG A 102 1.81 15.39 -12.61
CA ARG A 102 3.20 15.85 -12.65
C ARG A 102 3.68 15.94 -14.11
N SER A 103 3.89 17.16 -14.60
CA SER A 103 4.41 17.37 -15.95
C SER A 103 5.89 16.98 -15.98
N VAL A 104 6.26 16.13 -16.93
CA VAL A 104 7.66 15.84 -17.24
C VAL A 104 8.11 16.84 -18.30
N ARG A 105 9.01 17.74 -17.94
CA ARG A 105 9.62 18.67 -18.91
C ARG A 105 10.46 17.87 -19.90
N LYS A 106 10.23 18.11 -21.19
CA LYS A 106 11.01 17.54 -22.29
C LYS A 106 11.53 18.70 -23.15
N TYR A 107 12.67 18.51 -23.80
CA TYR A 107 13.17 19.50 -24.75
C TYR A 107 12.21 19.60 -25.94
N LYS A 108 11.92 20.83 -26.38
CA LYS A 108 11.03 21.10 -27.51
C LYS A 108 11.70 20.71 -28.84
N ASP A 109 12.99 20.96 -28.93
CA ASP A 109 13.84 20.69 -30.08
C ASP A 109 15.26 20.42 -29.57
N GLU A 110 15.74 19.19 -29.75
CA GLU A 110 17.05 18.76 -29.24
C GLU A 110 18.22 19.43 -29.98
N GLU A 111 18.03 19.84 -31.23
CA GLU A 111 19.07 20.51 -32.04
C GLU A 111 19.22 21.97 -31.63
N LEU A 112 18.11 22.70 -31.46
CA LEU A 112 18.16 24.07 -30.95
C LEU A 112 18.69 24.10 -29.52
N VAL A 113 18.36 23.11 -28.70
CA VAL A 113 18.92 22.96 -27.36
C VAL A 113 20.42 22.65 -27.43
N ALA A 114 20.84 21.74 -28.31
CA ALA A 114 22.24 21.42 -28.49
C ALA A 114 23.06 22.61 -29.00
N GLN A 115 22.53 23.37 -29.95
CA GLN A 115 23.17 24.58 -30.48
C GLN A 115 23.24 25.67 -29.41
N ALA A 116 22.12 25.97 -28.74
CA ALA A 116 22.10 26.94 -27.65
C ALA A 116 23.04 26.55 -26.51
N ALA A 117 23.13 25.26 -26.20
CA ALA A 117 24.05 24.74 -25.19
C ALA A 117 25.51 24.87 -25.66
N LYS A 118 25.84 24.51 -26.90
CA LYS A 118 27.17 24.71 -27.50
C LYS A 118 27.58 26.17 -27.57
N ASP A 119 26.67 27.07 -27.96
CA ASP A 119 26.91 28.52 -28.04
C ASP A 119 27.21 29.13 -26.67
N HIS A 120 26.68 28.53 -25.60
CA HIS A 120 26.98 28.90 -24.20
C HIS A 120 28.11 28.08 -23.57
N GLY A 121 28.88 27.33 -24.39
CA GLY A 121 30.07 26.60 -23.94
C GLY A 121 29.81 25.23 -23.31
N TYR A 122 28.59 24.69 -23.38
CA TYR A 122 28.29 23.32 -22.96
C TYR A 122 28.56 22.34 -24.11
N THR A 123 29.60 21.52 -23.96
CA THR A 123 30.07 20.59 -25.00
C THR A 123 29.66 19.13 -24.77
N ASP A 124 29.37 18.76 -23.52
CA ASP A 124 28.93 17.41 -23.12
C ASP A 124 27.42 17.37 -22.80
N ILE A 125 26.62 17.47 -23.86
CA ILE A 125 25.16 17.61 -23.77
C ILE A 125 24.43 16.29 -24.09
N TYR A 126 25.16 15.27 -24.53
CA TYR A 126 24.61 13.99 -24.95
C TYR A 126 24.98 12.90 -23.95
N ARG A 127 24.00 12.09 -23.56
CA ARG A 127 24.25 10.90 -22.77
C ARG A 127 24.62 9.74 -23.71
N GLN A 128 25.90 9.38 -23.79
CA GLN A 128 26.32 8.17 -24.50
C GLN A 128 25.92 6.95 -23.67
N SER A 129 25.08 6.07 -24.23
CA SER A 129 24.71 4.79 -23.62
C SER A 129 24.99 3.64 -24.57
N LEU A 130 25.38 2.49 -24.02
CA LEU A 130 25.54 1.26 -24.79
C LEU A 130 24.20 0.82 -25.39
N ILE A 131 24.25 0.23 -26.59
CA ILE A 131 23.09 -0.38 -27.23
C ILE A 131 22.64 -1.62 -26.46
N THR A 132 21.39 -2.05 -26.70
CA THR A 132 20.84 -3.21 -26.01
C THR A 132 21.62 -4.48 -26.37
N LEU A 133 21.63 -5.47 -25.46
CA LEU A 133 22.33 -6.75 -25.67
C LEU A 133 21.98 -7.41 -26.99
N THR A 134 20.70 -7.40 -27.38
CA THR A 134 20.23 -8.00 -28.63
C THR A 134 20.74 -7.25 -29.86
N GLU A 135 20.85 -5.92 -29.79
CA GLU A 135 21.38 -5.10 -30.89
C GLU A 135 22.90 -5.29 -31.03
N MET A 136 23.61 -5.33 -29.91
CA MET A 136 25.03 -5.65 -29.88
C MET A 136 25.32 -7.05 -30.45
N GLN A 137 24.47 -8.03 -30.11
CA GLN A 137 24.58 -9.40 -30.62
C GLN A 137 24.27 -9.51 -32.12
N LYS A 138 23.39 -8.65 -32.66
CA LYS A 138 23.13 -8.56 -34.10
C LYS A 138 24.28 -7.88 -34.84
N LEU A 139 24.88 -6.84 -34.27
CA LEU A 139 25.95 -6.06 -34.88
C LEU A 139 27.25 -6.87 -35.00
N MET A 140 27.60 -7.60 -33.94
CA MET A 140 28.83 -8.41 -33.89
C MET A 140 28.59 -9.85 -34.41
N GLY A 141 27.33 -10.29 -34.46
CA GLY A 141 26.98 -11.69 -34.72
C GLY A 141 27.22 -12.58 -33.50
N ARG A 142 26.37 -13.61 -33.32
CA ARG A 142 26.33 -14.42 -32.09
C ARG A 142 27.70 -14.95 -31.66
N LYS A 143 28.50 -15.45 -32.60
CA LYS A 143 29.83 -16.03 -32.30
C LYS A 143 30.82 -14.99 -31.75
N GLN A 144 30.90 -13.80 -32.35
CA GLN A 144 31.84 -12.77 -31.89
C GLN A 144 31.29 -12.06 -30.65
N PHE A 145 29.97 -11.91 -30.53
CA PHE A 145 29.33 -11.39 -29.32
C PHE A 145 29.63 -12.27 -28.10
N ASP A 146 29.41 -13.58 -28.21
CA ASP A 146 29.69 -14.51 -27.11
C ASP A 146 31.20 -14.60 -26.81
N GLN A 147 32.07 -14.51 -27.83
CA GLN A 147 33.53 -14.54 -27.64
C GLN A 147 34.11 -13.26 -27.03
N ILE A 148 33.58 -12.09 -27.36
CA ILE A 148 34.16 -10.78 -26.96
C ILE A 148 33.45 -10.23 -25.72
N LEU A 149 32.12 -10.37 -25.66
CA LEU A 149 31.29 -9.77 -24.61
C LEU A 149 30.66 -10.81 -23.69
N GLY A 150 30.73 -12.12 -24.00
CA GLY A 150 30.14 -13.18 -23.16
C GLY A 150 30.64 -13.14 -21.71
N ASP A 151 31.95 -12.94 -21.52
CA ASP A 151 32.57 -12.83 -20.19
C ASP A 151 32.23 -11.50 -19.47
N LEU A 152 31.71 -10.51 -20.20
CA LEU A 152 31.34 -9.18 -19.69
C LEU A 152 29.84 -9.03 -19.42
N ILE A 153 29.03 -10.05 -19.70
CA ILE A 153 27.59 -10.04 -19.50
C ILE A 153 27.24 -10.82 -18.23
N VAL A 154 26.91 -10.08 -17.18
CA VAL A 154 26.37 -10.68 -15.96
C VAL A 154 24.86 -10.79 -16.08
N LYS A 155 24.34 -12.01 -16.11
CA LYS A 155 22.90 -12.25 -15.92
C LYS A 155 22.57 -11.99 -14.45
N LEU A 156 22.16 -10.76 -14.14
CA LEU A 156 21.60 -10.44 -12.84
C LEU A 156 20.36 -11.32 -12.62
N GLN A 157 20.33 -12.06 -11.51
CA GLN A 157 19.14 -12.77 -11.10
C GLN A 157 18.03 -11.74 -10.88
N GLY A 158 16.87 -11.96 -11.51
CA GLY A 158 15.72 -11.08 -11.31
C GLY A 158 15.38 -11.00 -9.83
N ARG A 159 15.00 -9.82 -9.34
CA ARG A 159 14.64 -9.62 -7.93
C ARG A 159 13.61 -10.68 -7.51
N PRO A 160 13.87 -11.48 -6.45
CA PRO A 160 12.90 -12.44 -5.94
C PRO A 160 11.59 -11.71 -5.63
N THR A 161 10.50 -12.19 -6.20
CA THR A 161 9.16 -11.63 -5.97
C THR A 161 8.32 -12.75 -5.40
N LEU A 162 7.69 -12.51 -4.25
CA LEU A 162 6.78 -13.46 -3.64
C LEU A 162 5.51 -13.54 -4.49
N VAL A 163 5.15 -14.75 -4.92
CA VAL A 163 4.01 -15.01 -5.79
C VAL A 163 3.24 -16.23 -5.28
N PRO A 164 1.93 -16.34 -5.57
CA PRO A 164 1.15 -17.51 -5.17
C PRO A 164 1.70 -18.81 -5.78
N ILE A 165 1.48 -19.95 -5.12
CA ILE A 165 1.92 -21.28 -5.61
C ILE A 165 1.33 -21.67 -6.98
N THR A 166 0.24 -21.02 -7.40
CA THR A 166 -0.35 -21.18 -8.73
C THR A 166 0.50 -20.56 -9.85
N ASP A 167 1.48 -19.70 -9.51
CA ASP A 167 2.43 -19.18 -10.47
C ASP A 167 3.30 -20.32 -11.02
N LYS A 168 3.40 -20.42 -12.35
CA LYS A 168 4.06 -21.54 -13.02
C LYS A 168 5.59 -21.47 -12.97
N ARG A 169 6.16 -20.35 -12.49
CA ARG A 169 7.62 -20.17 -12.44
C ARG A 169 8.21 -21.04 -11.32
N PRO A 170 9.37 -21.67 -11.54
CA PRO A 170 10.00 -22.49 -10.52
C PRO A 170 10.39 -21.64 -9.31
N ALA A 171 10.17 -22.18 -8.10
CA ALA A 171 10.58 -21.53 -6.86
C ALA A 171 12.11 -21.38 -6.83
N MET A 172 12.58 -20.21 -6.40
CA MET A 172 14.01 -19.93 -6.24
C MET A 172 14.47 -20.43 -4.86
N ASN A 173 15.60 -21.13 -4.80
CA ASN A 173 16.27 -21.47 -3.53
C ASN A 173 16.90 -20.20 -2.95
N VAL A 174 16.19 -19.54 -2.04
CA VAL A 174 16.72 -18.40 -1.26
C VAL A 174 17.59 -18.95 -0.13
N THR A 175 18.88 -19.13 -0.36
CA THR A 175 19.86 -19.25 0.74
C THR A 175 20.02 -17.88 1.38
N ASN A 176 19.73 -17.79 2.69
CA ASN A 176 19.82 -16.59 3.52
C ASN A 176 21.00 -15.68 3.16
N ALA A 177 20.72 -14.43 2.83
CA ALA A 177 21.70 -13.37 2.55
C ALA A 177 22.52 -12.91 3.79
N ASN A 178 22.70 -13.78 4.80
CA ASN A 178 23.41 -13.48 6.04
C ASN A 178 24.75 -14.23 6.22
N ASN A 179 25.20 -15.02 5.24
CA ASN A 179 26.44 -15.81 5.36
C ASN A 179 27.62 -15.37 4.46
N GLU A 180 27.52 -14.28 3.69
CA GLU A 180 28.63 -13.81 2.82
C GLU A 180 29.39 -12.56 3.34
N PHE A 181 29.26 -12.25 4.63
CA PHE A 181 30.21 -11.37 5.34
C PHE A 181 30.92 -12.14 6.45
N LYS A 182 31.74 -13.14 6.07
CA LYS A 182 32.86 -13.58 6.90
C LYS A 182 34.15 -13.19 6.18
N GLN A 183 34.84 -12.26 6.83
CA GLN A 183 36.21 -11.84 6.56
C GLN A 183 37.12 -13.05 6.44
N GLU A 184 37.98 -13.06 5.43
CA GLU A 184 39.26 -13.75 5.50
C GLU A 184 40.34 -12.71 5.15
N ASP A 185 41.38 -12.71 5.99
CA ASP A 185 42.46 -11.73 6.15
C ASP A 185 43.34 -11.48 4.92
#